data_AF-A0A938M3Z9-F1
#
_entry.id   AF-A0A938M3Z9-F1
#
_cell.length_a   1.000
_cell.length_b   1.000
_cell.length_c   1.000
_cell.angle_alpha   90.00
_cell.angle_beta   90.00
_cell.angle_gamma   90.00
#
_symmetry.space_group_name_H-M   'P 1'
#
loop_
_entity.id
_entity.type
_entity.pdbx_description
1 polymer ?
#
loop_
_entity_poly.entity_id
_entity_poly.type
_entity_poly.pdbx_seq_one_letter_code
_entity_poly.pdbx_strand_id
1 'polypeptide(L)' 'MTYRGHVKHGVVVLDEPMALPEGAEVRVEVAKQPAQQLDREGRTLGQKLLRYAGKAHGLPHDAALNHDHYLYGTAKR' A
#
# COMPACT_ATOMS: atom_id res chain seq x y z
N MET A 1 -24.82 5.89 -12.33
CA MET A 1 -23.38 5.81 -12.63
C MET A 1 -22.65 6.61 -11.56
N THR A 2 -21.46 6.19 -11.14
CA THR A 2 -20.67 6.89 -10.10
C THR A 2 -19.39 7.39 -10.72
N TYR A 3 -19.11 8.68 -10.57
CA TYR A 3 -17.88 9.29 -11.05
C TYR A 3 -16.92 9.51 -9.90
N ARG A 4 -15.63 9.26 -10.16
CA ARG A 4 -14.56 9.57 -9.21
C ARG A 4 -13.93 10.90 -9.55
N GLY A 5 -13.55 11.60 -8.51
CA GLY A 5 -12.88 12.88 -8.60
C GLY A 5 -12.20 13.21 -7.29
N HIS A 6 -11.38 14.24 -7.32
CA HIS A 6 -10.65 14.75 -6.18
C HIS A 6 -11.00 16.22 -5.95
N VAL A 7 -10.92 16.66 -4.69
CA VAL A 7 -11.12 18.07 -4.34
C VAL A 7 -9.83 18.84 -4.59
N LYS A 8 -9.89 19.87 -5.43
CA LYS A 8 -8.80 20.81 -5.70
C LYS A 8 -9.30 22.23 -5.47
N HIS A 9 -8.73 22.92 -4.49
CA HIS A 9 -9.14 24.29 -4.08
C HIS A 9 -10.64 24.42 -3.77
N GLY A 10 -11.23 23.41 -3.13
CA GLY A 10 -12.66 23.41 -2.78
C GLY A 10 -13.60 23.03 -3.94
N VAL A 11 -13.08 22.74 -5.14
CA VAL A 11 -13.85 22.28 -6.29
C VAL A 11 -13.62 20.79 -6.50
N VAL A 12 -14.67 20.01 -6.76
CA VAL A 12 -14.55 18.60 -7.14
C VAL A 12 -14.17 18.52 -8.62
N VAL A 13 -13.00 17.98 -8.92
CA VAL A 13 -12.50 17.75 -10.28
C VAL A 13 -12.64 16.26 -10.58
N LEU A 14 -13.34 15.91 -11.66
CA LEU A 14 -13.47 14.52 -12.10
C LEU A 14 -12.12 14.00 -12.61
N ASP A 15 -11.76 12.77 -12.24
CA ASP A 15 -10.49 12.15 -12.64
C ASP A 15 -10.50 11.76 -14.12
N GLU A 16 -11.67 11.31 -14.61
CA GLU A 16 -11.91 10.99 -16.01
C GLU A 16 -12.65 12.15 -16.69
N PRO A 17 -12.24 12.59 -17.88
CA PRO A 17 -12.90 13.69 -18.58
C PRO A 17 -14.31 13.25 -18.99
N MET A 18 -15.31 13.85 -18.37
CA MET A 18 -16.71 13.64 -18.70
C MET A 18 -17.48 14.95 -18.68
N ALA A 19 -18.24 15.20 -19.75
CA ALA A 19 -19.14 16.34 -19.83
C ALA A 19 -20.47 15.97 -19.15
N LEU A 20 -20.69 16.52 -17.96
CA LEU A 20 -22.02 16.53 -17.34
C LEU A 20 -22.85 17.66 -17.96
N PRO A 21 -24.16 17.45 -18.20
CA PRO A 21 -25.01 18.51 -18.73
C PRO A 21 -25.12 19.67 -17.73
N GLU A 22 -25.17 20.89 -18.28
CA GLU A 22 -25.34 22.10 -17.48
C GLU A 22 -26.62 22.02 -16.64
N GLY A 23 -26.55 22.40 -15.36
CA GLY A 23 -27.68 22.33 -14.43
C GLY A 23 -28.02 20.94 -13.89
N ALA A 24 -27.19 19.92 -14.15
CA ALA A 24 -27.38 18.59 -13.56
C ALA A 24 -27.27 18.64 -12.03
N GLU A 25 -28.28 18.11 -11.33
CA GLU A 25 -28.23 17.90 -9.88
C GLU A 25 -27.24 16.77 -9.57
N VAL A 26 -26.28 17.04 -8.68
CA VAL A 26 -25.24 16.07 -8.30
C VAL A 26 -25.23 15.82 -6.80
N ARG A 27 -25.01 14.55 -6.43
CA ARG A 27 -24.76 14.15 -5.05
C ARG A 27 -23.27 13.84 -4.88
N VAL A 28 -22.62 14.58 -4.00
CA VAL A 28 -21.20 14.36 -3.68
C VAL A 28 -21.11 13.48 -2.45
N GLU A 29 -20.40 12.36 -2.59
CA GLU A 29 -20.05 11.49 -1.48
C GLU A 29 -18.54 11.46 -1.32
N VAL A 30 -18.05 11.77 -0.12
CA VAL A 30 -16.62 11.61 0.19
C VAL A 30 -16.33 10.12 0.20
N ALA A 31 -15.65 9.64 -0.84
CA ALA A 31 -15.22 8.26 -0.91
C ALA A 31 -14.33 7.98 0.30
N LYS A 32 -14.63 6.91 1.05
CA LYS A 32 -13.66 6.35 2.00
C LYS A 32 -12.44 5.99 1.16
N GLN A 33 -11.34 6.72 1.35
CA GLN A 33 -10.05 6.25 0.87
C GLN A 33 -9.91 4.80 1.34
N PRO A 34 -9.39 3.87 0.51
CA PRO A 34 -8.97 2.58 1.03
C PRO A 34 -8.04 2.92 2.17
N ALA A 35 -8.51 2.71 3.40
CA ALA A 35 -7.74 3.05 4.56
C ALA A 35 -6.43 2.30 4.36
N GLN A 36 -5.33 3.03 4.17
CA GLN A 36 -4.04 2.40 4.37
C GLN A 36 -4.17 1.75 5.74
N GLN A 37 -3.98 0.43 5.79
CA GLN A 37 -4.06 -0.31 7.05
C GLN A 37 -2.86 0.13 7.87
N LEU A 38 -3.01 1.29 8.48
CA LEU A 38 -2.07 1.91 9.37
C LEU A 38 -2.33 1.33 10.76
N ASP A 39 -1.27 1.15 11.53
CA ASP A 39 -1.44 0.88 12.95
C ASP A 39 -1.86 2.12 13.73
N ARG A 40 -1.96 1.96 15.05
CA ARG A 40 -2.25 3.04 16.00
C ARG A 40 -1.24 4.19 15.94
N GLU A 41 -0.07 3.97 15.33
CA GLU A 41 1.02 4.95 15.18
C GLU A 41 1.11 5.49 13.74
N GLY A 42 0.13 5.19 12.88
CA GLY A 42 0.10 5.69 11.50
C GLY A 42 1.08 4.98 10.56
N ARG A 43 1.59 3.79 10.91
CA ARG A 43 2.60 3.07 10.11
C ARG A 43 1.98 2.00 9.23
N THR A 44 2.46 1.92 7.99
CA THR A 44 2.16 0.81 7.09
C THR A 44 2.84 -0.49 7.54
N LEU A 45 2.38 -1.64 7.02
CA LEU A 45 3.03 -2.92 7.27
C LEU A 45 4.52 -2.91 6.87
N GLY A 46 4.86 -2.32 5.72
CA GLY A 46 6.24 -2.19 5.27
C GLY A 46 7.11 -1.39 6.24
N GLN A 47 6.59 -0.27 6.75
CA GLN A 47 7.28 0.55 7.75
C GLN A 47 7.52 -0.21 9.06
N LYS A 48 6.59 -1.07 9.49
CA LYS A 48 6.80 -1.94 10.65
C LYS A 48 7.92 -2.95 10.43
N LEU A 49 8.00 -3.53 9.23
CA LEU A 49 8.97 -4.57 8.91
C LEU A 49 10.39 -4.03 8.72
N LEU A 50 10.52 -2.76 8.33
CA LEU A 50 11.83 -2.10 8.17
C LEU A 50 12.70 -2.16 9.43
N ARG A 51 12.12 -2.23 10.63
CA ARG A 51 12.87 -2.39 11.89
C ARG A 51 13.68 -3.69 11.97
N TYR A 52 13.45 -4.65 11.08
CA TYR A 52 14.16 -5.92 10.99
C TYR A 52 15.18 -5.97 9.85
N ALA A 53 15.11 -5.02 8.91
CA ALA A 53 16.03 -4.97 7.79
C ALA A 53 17.47 -4.82 8.29
N GLY A 54 18.39 -5.65 7.77
CA GLY A 54 19.81 -5.59 8.10
C GLY A 54 20.20 -6.10 9.48
N LYS A 55 19.29 -6.66 10.29
CA LYS A 55 19.64 -7.22 11.62
C LYS A 55 20.46 -8.51 11.56
N ALA A 56 20.36 -9.24 10.46
CA ALA A 56 21.13 -10.46 10.26
C ALA A 56 22.51 -10.11 9.68
N HIS A 57 23.56 -10.48 10.40
CA HIS A 57 24.96 -10.27 10.00
C HIS A 57 25.67 -11.61 9.86
N GLY A 58 26.65 -11.67 8.94
CA GLY A 58 27.48 -12.87 8.76
C GLY A 58 26.76 -14.08 8.15
N LEU A 59 25.56 -13.89 7.59
CA LEU A 59 24.85 -14.98 6.92
C LEU A 59 25.48 -15.30 5.55
N PRO A 60 25.49 -16.57 5.15
CA PRO A 60 25.78 -16.99 3.79
C PRO A 60 24.85 -16.31 2.77
N HIS A 61 25.36 -16.04 1.56
CA HIS A 61 24.61 -15.36 0.51
C HIS A 61 23.35 -16.15 0.07
N ASP A 62 23.38 -17.47 0.20
CA ASP A 62 22.30 -18.40 -0.13
C ASP A 62 21.49 -18.84 1.09
N ALA A 63 21.64 -18.18 2.25
CA ALA A 63 20.92 -18.54 3.47
C ALA A 63 19.39 -18.52 3.30
N ALA A 64 18.87 -17.66 2.43
CA ALA A 64 17.45 -17.58 2.10
C ALA A 64 16.93 -18.77 1.27
N LEU A 65 17.80 -19.44 0.51
CA LEU A 65 17.45 -20.60 -0.29
C LEU A 65 17.64 -21.90 0.52
N ASN A 66 18.67 -21.91 1.36
CA ASN A 66 19.20 -23.10 2.04
C ASN A 66 19.00 -23.07 3.56
N HIS A 67 17.86 -22.56 4.03
CA HIS A 67 17.55 -22.45 5.46
C HIS A 67 17.74 -23.78 6.21
N ASP A 68 17.21 -24.88 5.68
CA ASP A 68 17.28 -26.20 6.34
C ASP A 68 18.72 -26.72 6.43
N HIS A 69 19.56 -26.42 5.44
CA HIS A 69 20.98 -26.77 5.46
C HIS A 69 21.70 -26.05 6.61
N TYR A 70 21.46 -24.75 6.78
CA TYR A 70 22.13 -23.95 7.79
C TYR A 70 21.57 -24.14 9.21
N LEU A 71 20.29 -24.51 9.35
CA LEU A 71 19.67 -24.74 10.65
C LEU A 71 19.79 -26.20 11.12
N TYR A 72 19.71 -27.15 10.19
CA TYR A 72 19.55 -28.57 10.51
C TYR A 72 20.54 -29.49 9.81
N GLY A 73 21.44 -28.96 8.96
CA GLY A 73 22.49 -29.74 8.30
C GLY A 73 22.02 -30.61 7.12
N THR A 74 20.81 -30.36 6.59
CA THR A 74 20.32 -31.09 5.40
C THR A 74 21.16 -30.76 4.16
N ALA A 75 21.07 -31.56 3.10
CA ALA A 75 21.66 -31.18 1.80
C ALA A 75 21.07 -29.86 1.28
N LYS A 76 21.88 -29.08 0.54
CA LYS A 76 21.43 -27.86 -0.14
C LYS A 76 20.43 -28.18 -1.25
N ARG A 77 19.52 -27.25 -1.51
CA ARG A 77 18.51 -27.32 -2.58
C ARG A 77 18.93 -26.51 -3.80
#